data_AF-A0A1V4RF68-F1
#
_entry.id   AF-A0A1V4RF68-F1
#
_cell.length_a   1.000
_cell.length_b   1.000
_cell.length_c   1.000
_cell.angle_alpha   90.00
_cell.angle_beta   90.00
_cell.angle_gamma   90.00
#
_symmetry.space_group_name_H-M   'P 1'
#
loop_
_entity.id
_entity.type
_entity.pdbx_description
1 polymer ?
#
loop_
_entity_poly.entity_id
_entity_poly.type
_entity_poly.pdbx_seq_one_letter_code
_entity_poly.pdbx_strand_id
1 'polypeptide(L)'
;MGSTVELKIVDNLRPVLERENLGPARDLIHELFMEHVMAQAPGYAHLMEWTGRFVDGKWKNVPIMPTPGAVGKLIERVAKMEGIHVMGVDIGGATTDVFSVFDSSGEPVFNRTVSANLGMSYSISNVLASAGMDSVMRWVPFHVDEADFRNRIRNKMIRPTTIPQELEELIIEQAIAREALRLALVQHKELATGLKGVAQERTIGDAFEQSQTGATLVNMMDLNLLIGSGGVLSHAPRRSQTAMMLIDSFLPEGVTMLAVDSIFMMPHLGVLSEVHPQAAVEVFNNDCLIKLGPCIAPSGSFKKVDHLAVVKLNMPDGKTVEEKIIPGEMKLIPLGVGEKTTAVITPVKGLDVGNGPGEVWEGTLEGGIVGIVLDGRGRHPFNLPEDDAKRVQMLQTWSQTLNCYPERFLTMGGGE
;
A
#
# COMPACT_ATOMS: atom_id res chain seq x y z
N MET A 1 -34.74 -18.98 -23.00
CA MET A 1 -33.56 -18.59 -22.21
C MET A 1 -33.30 -19.55 -21.04
N GLY A 2 -34.29 -19.88 -20.21
CA GLY A 2 -34.09 -20.76 -19.03
C GLY A 2 -33.67 -22.23 -19.28
N SER A 3 -33.55 -22.67 -20.53
CA SER A 3 -33.00 -23.99 -20.90
C SER A 3 -31.65 -23.92 -21.61
N THR A 4 -31.11 -22.71 -21.81
CA THR A 4 -29.91 -22.43 -22.63
C THR A 4 -28.88 -21.58 -21.90
N VAL A 5 -29.30 -20.84 -20.87
CA VAL A 5 -28.43 -19.95 -20.08
C VAL A 5 -28.90 -19.99 -18.63
N GLU A 6 -27.97 -20.08 -17.68
CA GLU A 6 -28.28 -19.91 -16.26
C GLU A 6 -28.59 -18.44 -15.97
N LEU A 7 -29.69 -18.18 -15.25
CA LEU A 7 -30.09 -16.85 -14.81
C LEU A 7 -30.12 -16.82 -13.28
N LYS A 8 -29.31 -15.95 -12.70
CA LYS A 8 -29.29 -15.65 -11.27
C LYS A 8 -29.77 -14.22 -11.07
N ILE A 9 -30.67 -14.00 -10.10
CA ILE A 9 -31.24 -12.68 -9.78
C ILE A 9 -30.85 -12.34 -8.34
N VAL A 10 -30.37 -11.13 -8.12
CA VAL A 10 -29.98 -10.58 -6.82
C VAL A 10 -30.68 -9.25 -6.59
N ASP A 11 -30.60 -8.75 -5.36
CA ASP A 11 -31.11 -7.43 -5.00
C ASP A 11 -30.54 -6.32 -5.89
N ASN A 12 -31.35 -5.30 -6.14
CA ASN A 12 -30.96 -4.14 -6.91
C ASN A 12 -29.72 -3.46 -6.28
N LEU A 13 -28.67 -3.24 -7.09
CA LEU A 13 -27.44 -2.54 -6.71
C LEU A 13 -27.69 -1.15 -6.12
N ARG A 14 -28.79 -0.51 -6.50
CA ARG A 14 -29.20 0.80 -6.01
C ARG A 14 -30.70 0.82 -5.78
N PRO A 15 -31.19 0.28 -4.65
CA PRO A 15 -32.63 0.20 -4.37
C PRO A 15 -33.30 1.58 -4.31
N VAL A 16 -32.55 2.59 -3.85
CA VAL A 16 -32.90 4.02 -3.85
C VAL A 16 -31.68 4.83 -4.29
N LEU A 17 -31.84 6.06 -4.75
CA LEU A 17 -30.73 6.85 -5.29
C LEU A 17 -29.64 7.10 -4.25
N GLU A 18 -29.99 7.23 -2.98
CA GLU A 18 -29.11 7.61 -1.89
C GLU A 18 -28.36 6.41 -1.29
N ARG A 19 -28.57 5.18 -1.79
CA ARG A 19 -28.00 3.98 -1.18
C ARG A 19 -27.63 2.91 -2.20
N GLU A 20 -26.38 2.46 -2.13
CA GLU A 20 -25.92 1.27 -2.84
C GLU A 20 -26.08 0.01 -1.99
N ASN A 21 -26.35 -1.11 -2.64
CA ASN A 21 -26.39 -2.46 -2.07
C ASN A 21 -25.55 -3.40 -2.95
N LEU A 22 -24.22 -3.22 -2.91
CA LEU A 22 -23.30 -3.95 -3.80
C LEU A 22 -23.03 -5.39 -3.36
N GLY A 23 -23.27 -5.72 -2.08
CA GLY A 23 -22.95 -7.01 -1.47
C GLY A 23 -23.53 -8.21 -2.22
N PRO A 24 -24.87 -8.29 -2.39
CA PRO A 24 -25.52 -9.44 -3.02
C PRO A 24 -24.99 -9.77 -4.43
N ALA A 25 -24.74 -8.73 -5.24
CA ALA A 25 -24.19 -8.93 -6.58
C ALA A 25 -22.72 -9.35 -6.56
N ARG A 26 -21.90 -8.77 -5.67
CA ARG A 26 -20.49 -9.16 -5.52
C ARG A 26 -20.38 -10.62 -5.06
N ASP A 27 -21.20 -11.02 -4.11
CA ASP A 27 -21.23 -12.38 -3.58
C ASP A 27 -21.63 -13.38 -4.66
N LEU A 28 -22.68 -13.08 -5.45
CA LEU A 28 -23.10 -13.94 -6.55
C LEU A 28 -22.05 -14.03 -7.68
N ILE A 29 -21.43 -12.90 -8.06
CA ILE A 29 -20.34 -12.92 -9.06
C ILE A 29 -19.19 -13.79 -8.56
N HIS A 30 -18.86 -13.68 -7.27
CA HIS A 30 -17.83 -14.50 -6.65
C HIS A 30 -18.21 -15.98 -6.65
N GLU A 31 -19.43 -16.32 -6.25
CA GLU A 31 -19.98 -17.69 -6.30
C GLU A 31 -19.88 -18.28 -7.71
N LEU A 32 -20.35 -17.55 -8.73
CA LEU A 32 -20.27 -17.98 -10.13
C LEU A 32 -18.82 -18.22 -10.58
N PHE A 33 -17.88 -17.37 -10.17
CA PHE A 33 -16.46 -17.56 -10.45
C PHE A 33 -15.92 -18.83 -9.79
N MET A 34 -16.29 -19.09 -8.54
CA MET A 34 -15.86 -20.30 -7.83
C MET A 34 -16.46 -21.56 -8.47
N GLU A 35 -17.76 -21.56 -8.78
CA GLU A 35 -18.48 -22.70 -9.37
C GLU A 35 -18.03 -23.03 -10.79
N HIS A 36 -17.80 -22.01 -11.63
CA HIS A 36 -17.58 -22.23 -13.06
C HIS A 36 -16.12 -22.15 -13.48
N VAL A 37 -15.29 -21.37 -12.78
CA VAL A 37 -13.87 -21.19 -13.15
C VAL A 37 -12.98 -21.98 -12.21
N MET A 38 -13.09 -21.78 -10.89
CA MET A 38 -12.19 -22.44 -9.94
C MET A 38 -12.48 -23.92 -9.79
N ALA A 39 -13.73 -24.36 -9.86
CA ALA A 39 -14.06 -25.78 -9.81
C ALA A 39 -13.43 -26.61 -10.95
N GLN A 40 -13.06 -25.96 -12.06
CA GLN A 40 -12.35 -26.59 -13.18
C GLN A 40 -10.83 -26.64 -12.98
N ALA A 41 -10.30 -25.97 -11.95
CA ALA A 41 -8.88 -25.99 -11.68
C ALA A 41 -8.41 -27.40 -11.29
N PRO A 42 -7.31 -27.90 -11.85
CA PRO A 42 -6.78 -29.21 -11.51
C PRO A 42 -6.58 -29.39 -10.00
N GLY A 43 -7.17 -30.44 -9.43
CA GLY A 43 -7.05 -30.75 -7.99
C GLY A 43 -8.03 -30.01 -7.07
N TYR A 44 -8.84 -29.06 -7.57
CA TYR A 44 -9.75 -28.27 -6.73
C TYR A 44 -10.77 -29.13 -5.97
N ALA A 45 -11.39 -30.11 -6.64
CA ALA A 45 -12.35 -31.02 -6.01
C ALA A 45 -11.74 -31.81 -4.85
N HIS A 46 -10.48 -32.24 -4.99
CA HIS A 46 -9.78 -32.96 -3.93
C HIS A 46 -9.41 -32.04 -2.77
N LEU A 47 -8.98 -30.81 -3.06
CA LEU A 47 -8.71 -29.81 -2.03
C LEU A 47 -9.99 -29.50 -1.21
N MET A 48 -11.14 -29.40 -1.87
CA MET A 48 -12.43 -29.19 -1.22
C MET A 48 -12.80 -30.29 -0.21
N GLU A 49 -12.39 -31.54 -0.44
CA GLU A 49 -12.59 -32.64 0.51
C GLU A 49 -11.73 -32.48 1.77
N TRP A 50 -10.55 -31.86 1.65
CA TRP A 50 -9.63 -31.60 2.75
C TRP A 50 -9.95 -30.33 3.52
N THR A 51 -10.63 -29.38 2.90
CA THR A 51 -11.01 -28.11 3.54
C THR A 51 -12.28 -28.29 4.37
N GLY A 52 -12.09 -28.61 5.64
CA GLY A 52 -13.18 -28.74 6.60
C GLY A 52 -12.69 -28.78 8.03
N ARG A 53 -13.65 -28.89 8.96
CA ARG A 53 -13.38 -29.08 10.39
C ARG A 53 -14.45 -29.96 11.00
N PHE A 54 -14.13 -30.64 12.09
CA PHE A 54 -15.14 -31.33 12.89
C PHE A 54 -15.91 -30.33 13.75
N VAL A 55 -17.24 -30.29 13.60
CA VAL A 55 -18.17 -29.56 14.46
C VAL A 55 -19.18 -30.58 14.98
N ASP A 56 -19.28 -30.72 16.31
CA ASP A 56 -20.16 -31.70 16.97
C ASP A 56 -20.00 -33.14 16.44
N GLY A 57 -18.74 -33.55 16.21
CA GLY A 57 -18.40 -34.88 15.71
C GLY A 57 -18.69 -35.12 14.22
N LYS A 58 -19.12 -34.10 13.47
CA LYS A 58 -19.36 -34.18 12.02
C LYS A 58 -18.36 -33.32 11.25
N TRP A 59 -17.83 -33.87 10.16
CA TRP A 59 -17.03 -33.11 9.22
C TRP A 59 -17.92 -32.07 8.51
N LYS A 60 -17.54 -30.80 8.62
CA LYS A 60 -18.19 -29.69 7.93
C LYS A 60 -17.16 -29.05 7.01
N ASN A 61 -17.44 -29.05 5.70
CA ASN A 61 -16.61 -28.37 4.72
C ASN A 61 -16.56 -26.87 5.02
N VAL A 62 -15.37 -26.30 4.89
CA VAL A 62 -15.10 -24.87 4.96
C VAL A 62 -14.81 -24.42 3.54
N PRO A 63 -15.48 -23.38 3.01
CA PRO A 63 -15.22 -22.90 1.66
C PRO A 63 -13.76 -22.48 1.47
N ILE A 64 -13.19 -22.79 0.30
CA ILE A 64 -11.89 -22.26 -0.11
C ILE A 64 -12.03 -20.75 -0.27
N MET A 65 -11.23 -20.01 0.49
CA MET A 65 -11.20 -18.56 0.42
C MET A 65 -10.12 -18.08 -0.55
N PRO A 66 -10.43 -17.16 -1.48
CA PRO A 66 -9.40 -16.58 -2.34
C PRO A 66 -8.48 -15.67 -1.51
N THR A 67 -7.21 -15.56 -1.92
CA THR A 67 -6.21 -14.71 -1.26
C THR A 67 -6.70 -13.28 -0.97
N PRO A 68 -7.28 -12.54 -1.93
CA PRO A 68 -7.80 -11.19 -1.64
C PRO A 68 -9.01 -11.18 -0.68
N GLY A 69 -9.72 -12.29 -0.55
CA GLY A 69 -10.76 -12.47 0.45
C GLY A 69 -10.18 -12.54 1.86
N ALA A 70 -9.16 -13.37 2.02
CA ALA A 70 -8.53 -13.60 3.31
C ALA A 70 -7.75 -12.37 3.81
N VAL A 71 -6.91 -11.78 2.95
CA VAL A 71 -6.15 -10.57 3.29
C VAL A 71 -7.09 -9.42 3.65
N GLY A 72 -8.18 -9.24 2.89
CA GLY A 72 -9.18 -8.21 3.17
C GLY A 72 -9.82 -8.33 4.55
N LYS A 73 -10.21 -9.54 4.95
CA LYS A 73 -10.77 -9.82 6.29
C LYS A 73 -9.80 -9.47 7.41
N LEU A 74 -8.51 -9.79 7.24
CA LEU A 74 -7.49 -9.45 8.21
C LEU A 74 -7.30 -7.93 8.34
N ILE A 75 -7.24 -7.20 7.22
CA ILE A 75 -7.13 -5.73 7.22
C ILE A 75 -8.34 -5.08 7.91
N GLU A 76 -9.56 -5.50 7.57
CA GLU A 76 -10.78 -5.01 8.22
C GLU A 76 -10.75 -5.28 9.73
N ARG A 77 -10.22 -6.44 10.14
CA ARG A 77 -10.10 -6.81 11.55
C ARG A 77 -9.09 -5.93 12.29
N VAL A 78 -7.92 -5.68 11.69
CA VAL A 78 -6.88 -4.80 12.26
C VAL A 78 -7.44 -3.40 12.44
N ALA A 79 -8.05 -2.82 11.40
CA ALA A 79 -8.67 -1.50 11.46
C ALA A 79 -9.72 -1.41 12.59
N LYS A 80 -10.60 -2.41 12.69
CA LYS A 80 -11.64 -2.46 13.73
C LYS A 80 -11.08 -2.62 15.15
N MET A 81 -10.06 -3.46 15.33
CA MET A 81 -9.51 -3.73 16.66
C MET A 81 -8.67 -2.58 17.20
N GLU A 82 -7.94 -1.90 16.32
CA GLU A 82 -7.09 -0.76 16.69
C GLU A 82 -7.84 0.58 16.61
N GLY A 83 -8.98 0.63 15.92
CA GLY A 83 -9.77 1.85 15.75
C GLY A 83 -9.04 2.87 14.88
N ILE A 84 -8.39 2.41 13.81
CA ILE A 84 -7.52 3.21 12.95
C ILE A 84 -7.86 3.02 11.47
N HIS A 85 -7.47 3.99 10.64
CA HIS A 85 -7.48 3.85 9.19
C HIS A 85 -6.27 3.05 8.71
N VAL A 86 -6.54 2.05 7.89
CA VAL A 86 -5.53 1.09 7.42
C VAL A 86 -5.60 0.97 5.91
N MET A 87 -4.44 0.90 5.29
CA MET A 87 -4.29 0.49 3.90
C MET A 87 -3.35 -0.71 3.82
N GLY A 88 -3.77 -1.73 3.08
CA GLY A 88 -2.96 -2.90 2.77
C GLY A 88 -2.72 -3.00 1.27
N VAL A 89 -1.55 -3.48 0.88
CA VAL A 89 -1.26 -3.86 -0.50
C VAL A 89 -0.60 -5.23 -0.56
N ASP A 90 -1.05 -6.07 -1.49
CA ASP A 90 -0.43 -7.36 -1.82
C ASP A 90 -0.07 -7.39 -3.31
N ILE A 91 1.23 -7.37 -3.61
CA ILE A 91 1.73 -7.39 -4.98
C ILE A 91 2.25 -8.79 -5.37
N GLY A 92 1.49 -9.45 -6.22
CA GLY A 92 1.78 -10.79 -6.73
C GLY A 92 2.50 -10.79 -8.09
N GLY A 93 2.66 -12.00 -8.64
CA GLY A 93 3.24 -12.17 -9.96
C GLY A 93 2.33 -11.68 -11.10
N ALA A 94 1.02 -11.76 -10.92
CA ALA A 94 0.04 -11.39 -11.95
C ALA A 94 -0.79 -10.15 -11.57
N THR A 95 -1.15 -10.03 -10.29
CA THR A 95 -2.11 -9.03 -9.79
C THR A 95 -1.51 -8.22 -8.64
N THR A 96 -2.06 -7.04 -8.42
CA THR A 96 -1.82 -6.25 -7.20
C THR A 96 -3.16 -5.95 -6.57
N ASP A 97 -3.32 -6.32 -5.30
CA ASP A 97 -4.53 -6.08 -4.54
C ASP A 97 -4.31 -4.93 -3.57
N VAL A 98 -5.26 -3.98 -3.53
CA VAL A 98 -5.24 -2.86 -2.58
C VAL A 98 -6.50 -2.93 -1.73
N PHE A 99 -6.31 -2.77 -0.44
CA PHE A 99 -7.32 -2.81 0.61
C PHE A 99 -7.27 -1.51 1.38
N SER A 100 -8.42 -0.95 1.73
CA SER A 100 -8.48 0.21 2.61
C SER A 100 -9.66 0.14 3.56
N VAL A 101 -9.48 0.71 4.75
CA VAL A 101 -10.55 0.99 5.70
C VAL A 101 -10.44 2.46 6.09
N PHE A 102 -11.44 3.24 5.70
CA PHE A 102 -11.56 4.67 6.02
C PHE A 102 -12.99 4.97 6.47
N ASP A 103 -13.14 5.96 7.34
CA ASP A 103 -14.45 6.40 7.78
C ASP A 103 -15.19 7.14 6.65
N SER A 104 -16.47 6.80 6.48
CA SER A 104 -17.40 7.50 5.61
C SER A 104 -18.73 7.64 6.34
N SER A 105 -19.21 8.87 6.49
CA SER A 105 -20.45 9.17 7.23
C SER A 105 -20.45 8.63 8.67
N GLY A 106 -19.27 8.62 9.32
CA GLY A 106 -19.11 8.20 10.72
C GLY A 106 -18.96 6.69 10.95
N GLU A 107 -18.89 5.89 9.88
CA GLU A 107 -18.70 4.45 9.96
C GLU A 107 -17.50 4.00 9.11
N PRO A 108 -16.72 3.01 9.55
CA PRO A 108 -15.59 2.48 8.78
C PRO A 108 -16.10 1.71 7.56
N VAL A 109 -15.60 2.08 6.38
CA VAL A 109 -15.92 1.43 5.11
C VAL A 109 -14.71 0.69 4.58
N PHE A 110 -14.87 -0.62 4.39
CA PHE A 110 -13.87 -1.46 3.74
C PHE A 110 -14.01 -1.41 2.21
N ASN A 111 -12.92 -1.10 1.53
CA ASN A 111 -12.79 -1.19 0.08
C ASN A 111 -11.69 -2.16 -0.31
N ARG A 112 -11.91 -2.88 -1.42
CA ARG A 112 -10.93 -3.79 -2.03
C ARG A 112 -10.96 -3.64 -3.54
N THR A 113 -9.78 -3.59 -4.14
CA THR A 113 -9.60 -3.64 -5.59
C THR A 113 -8.53 -4.65 -5.97
N VAL A 114 -8.77 -5.35 -7.07
CA VAL A 114 -7.86 -6.34 -7.65
C VAL A 114 -7.41 -5.82 -9.01
N SER A 115 -6.15 -5.38 -9.11
CA SER A 115 -5.57 -4.89 -10.36
C SER A 115 -4.99 -6.07 -11.15
N ALA A 116 -5.82 -6.69 -12.00
CA ALA A 116 -5.50 -7.96 -12.67
C ALA A 116 -4.26 -7.93 -13.59
N ASN A 117 -3.85 -6.75 -14.07
CA ASN A 117 -2.76 -6.57 -15.03
C ASN A 117 -1.52 -5.88 -14.43
N LEU A 118 -1.46 -5.71 -13.11
CA LEU A 118 -0.34 -5.06 -12.43
C LEU A 118 0.35 -6.08 -11.54
N GLY A 119 1.36 -6.77 -12.04
CA GLY A 119 2.08 -7.81 -11.29
C GLY A 119 3.53 -7.93 -11.71
N MET A 120 4.36 -8.52 -10.84
CA MET A 120 5.83 -8.49 -10.97
C MET A 120 6.44 -9.66 -11.74
N SER A 121 5.62 -10.55 -12.30
CA SER A 121 6.10 -11.72 -13.04
C SER A 121 5.30 -11.89 -14.33
N TYR A 122 4.16 -12.57 -14.27
CA TYR A 122 3.30 -12.84 -15.42
C TYR A 122 2.79 -11.57 -16.11
N SER A 123 2.60 -10.48 -15.35
CA SER A 123 2.05 -9.21 -15.85
C SER A 123 3.07 -8.06 -15.89
N ILE A 124 4.37 -8.34 -15.76
CA ILE A 124 5.38 -7.28 -15.62
C ILE A 124 5.47 -6.37 -16.86
N SER A 125 5.24 -6.92 -18.05
CA SER A 125 5.18 -6.11 -19.28
C SER A 125 3.92 -5.24 -19.34
N ASN A 126 2.82 -5.67 -18.73
CA ASN A 126 1.61 -4.86 -18.64
C ASN A 126 1.81 -3.65 -17.71
N VAL A 127 2.55 -3.81 -16.62
CA VAL A 127 2.96 -2.68 -15.76
C VAL A 127 3.69 -1.64 -16.60
N LEU A 128 4.70 -2.06 -17.37
CA LEU A 128 5.45 -1.15 -18.25
C LEU A 128 4.54 -0.49 -19.29
N ALA A 129 3.63 -1.24 -19.90
CA ALA A 129 2.69 -0.71 -20.90
C ALA A 129 1.71 0.31 -20.30
N SER A 130 1.26 0.10 -19.06
CA SER A 130 0.35 1.00 -18.35
C SER A 130 1.04 2.24 -17.77
N ALA A 131 2.26 2.08 -17.23
CA ALA A 131 3.01 3.18 -16.63
C ALA A 131 3.71 4.06 -17.68
N GLY A 132 4.14 3.45 -18.79
CA GLY A 132 5.09 4.06 -19.72
C GLY A 132 6.55 3.88 -19.26
N MET A 133 7.47 3.89 -20.23
CA MET A 133 8.90 3.68 -19.97
C MET A 133 9.47 4.76 -19.03
N ASP A 134 9.20 6.03 -19.33
CA ASP A 134 9.74 7.16 -18.58
C ASP A 134 9.32 7.12 -17.10
N SER A 135 8.07 6.73 -16.82
CA SER A 135 7.54 6.58 -15.45
C SER A 135 8.28 5.51 -14.65
N VAL A 136 8.81 4.47 -15.30
CA VAL A 136 9.61 3.44 -14.64
C VAL A 136 11.07 3.87 -14.54
N MET A 137 11.66 4.34 -15.64
CA MET A 137 13.06 4.75 -15.71
C MET A 137 13.38 5.92 -14.78
N ARG A 138 12.40 6.77 -14.44
CA ARG A 138 12.59 7.86 -13.47
C ARG A 138 13.05 7.36 -12.10
N TRP A 139 12.82 6.10 -11.74
CA TRP A 139 13.25 5.49 -10.48
C TRP A 139 14.58 4.76 -10.56
N VAL A 140 15.16 4.62 -11.75
CA VAL A 140 16.44 3.93 -11.95
C VAL A 140 17.58 4.94 -11.69
N PRO A 141 18.45 4.70 -10.69
CA PRO A 141 19.48 5.63 -10.23
C PRO A 141 20.83 5.42 -10.95
N PHE A 142 20.78 5.05 -12.22
CA PHE A 142 21.91 4.88 -13.12
C PHE A 142 21.42 4.89 -14.57
N HIS A 143 22.34 5.04 -15.52
CA HIS A 143 22.01 4.99 -16.93
C HIS A 143 21.75 3.54 -17.37
N VAL A 144 20.66 3.33 -18.11
CA VAL A 144 20.30 2.04 -18.72
C VAL A 144 19.82 2.29 -20.13
N ASP A 145 20.30 1.49 -21.08
CA ASP A 145 19.79 1.49 -22.45
C ASP A 145 18.34 0.97 -22.48
N GLU A 146 17.47 1.69 -23.18
CA GLU A 146 16.04 1.38 -23.22
C GLU A 146 15.75 0.01 -23.87
N ALA A 147 16.55 -0.40 -24.86
CA ALA A 147 16.36 -1.69 -25.51
C ALA A 147 16.79 -2.85 -24.60
N ASP A 148 17.89 -2.70 -23.86
CA ASP A 148 18.30 -3.66 -22.84
C ASP A 148 17.24 -3.78 -21.73
N PHE A 149 16.74 -2.64 -21.22
CA PHE A 149 15.69 -2.60 -20.22
C PHE A 149 14.42 -3.36 -20.66
N ARG A 150 13.95 -3.12 -21.90
CA ARG A 150 12.81 -3.85 -22.48
C ARG A 150 13.07 -5.35 -22.58
N ASN A 151 14.28 -5.75 -22.99
CA ASN A 151 14.64 -7.16 -23.12
C ASN A 151 14.63 -7.87 -21.77
N ARG A 152 15.15 -7.23 -20.71
CA ARG A 152 15.12 -7.78 -19.34
C ARG A 152 13.69 -8.02 -18.85
N ILE A 153 12.80 -7.06 -19.03
CA ILE A 153 11.38 -7.18 -18.65
C ILE A 153 10.68 -8.31 -19.41
N ARG A 154 10.90 -8.40 -20.73
CA ARG A 154 10.32 -9.48 -21.56
C ARG A 154 10.84 -10.85 -21.13
N ASN A 155 12.14 -10.95 -20.84
CA ASN A 155 12.76 -12.18 -20.33
C ASN A 155 12.16 -12.62 -18.99
N LYS A 156 11.92 -11.67 -18.07
CA LYS A 156 11.23 -11.95 -16.80
C LYS A 156 9.80 -12.47 -17.02
N MET A 157 9.04 -11.88 -17.96
CA MET A 157 7.68 -12.31 -18.26
C MET A 157 7.62 -13.76 -18.80
N ILE A 158 8.56 -14.16 -19.66
CA ILE A 158 8.62 -15.54 -20.18
C ILE A 158 9.25 -16.54 -19.19
N ARG A 159 9.95 -16.05 -18.17
CA ARG A 159 10.55 -16.85 -17.08
C ARG A 159 10.13 -16.29 -15.72
N PRO A 160 8.84 -16.38 -15.36
CA PRO A 160 8.25 -15.64 -14.24
C PRO A 160 8.80 -16.05 -12.87
N THR A 161 9.44 -17.21 -12.76
CA THR A 161 10.03 -17.74 -11.53
C THR A 161 11.48 -17.30 -11.31
N THR A 162 12.07 -16.54 -12.23
CA THR A 162 13.42 -15.99 -12.05
C THR A 162 13.43 -14.94 -10.93
N ILE A 163 14.52 -14.89 -10.18
CA ILE A 163 14.76 -13.85 -9.16
C ILE A 163 16.03 -13.07 -9.53
N PRO A 164 16.11 -11.76 -9.25
CA PRO A 164 17.30 -10.97 -9.52
C PRO A 164 18.56 -11.63 -8.95
N GLN A 165 19.57 -11.82 -9.79
CA GLN A 165 20.89 -12.31 -9.35
C GLN A 165 21.88 -11.16 -9.17
N GLU A 166 21.66 -10.07 -9.91
CA GLU A 166 22.49 -8.88 -9.84
C GLU A 166 21.77 -7.71 -9.14
N LEU A 167 22.56 -6.81 -8.55
CA LEU A 167 22.03 -5.61 -7.91
C LEU A 167 21.29 -4.71 -8.92
N GLU A 168 21.77 -4.65 -10.15
CA GLU A 168 21.14 -3.89 -11.24
C GLU A 168 19.72 -4.40 -11.53
N GLU A 169 19.56 -5.72 -11.67
CA GLU A 169 18.27 -6.37 -11.89
C GLU A 169 17.32 -6.13 -10.74
N LEU A 170 17.82 -6.19 -9.50
CA LEU A 170 17.02 -5.93 -8.30
C LEU A 170 16.46 -4.50 -8.32
N ILE A 171 17.31 -3.51 -8.63
CA ILE A 171 16.90 -2.10 -8.66
C ILE A 171 15.88 -1.85 -9.77
N ILE A 172 16.08 -2.45 -10.94
CA ILE A 172 15.13 -2.39 -12.06
C ILE A 172 13.78 -3.00 -11.68
N GLU A 173 13.77 -4.20 -11.09
CA GLU A 173 12.52 -4.83 -10.63
C GLU A 173 11.82 -3.98 -9.56
N GLN A 174 12.56 -3.37 -8.63
CA GLN A 174 12.00 -2.46 -7.63
C GLN A 174 11.49 -1.15 -8.24
N ALA A 175 12.09 -0.64 -9.31
CA ALA A 175 11.58 0.52 -10.06
C ALA A 175 10.22 0.21 -10.71
N ILE A 176 10.08 -0.99 -11.30
CA ILE A 176 8.82 -1.45 -11.87
C ILE A 176 7.76 -1.66 -10.78
N ALA A 177 8.15 -2.22 -9.63
CA ALA A 177 7.26 -2.42 -8.49
C ALA A 177 6.67 -1.10 -8.00
N ARG A 178 7.46 -0.02 -7.95
CA ARG A 178 6.95 1.32 -7.58
C ARG A 178 5.80 1.77 -8.47
N GLU A 179 5.93 1.58 -9.77
CA GLU A 179 4.89 1.95 -10.73
C GLU A 179 3.68 1.02 -10.69
N ALA A 180 3.88 -0.29 -10.49
CA ALA A 180 2.77 -1.23 -10.28
C ALA A 180 1.93 -0.84 -9.06
N LEU A 181 2.59 -0.58 -7.93
CA LEU A 181 1.95 -0.17 -6.68
C LEU A 181 1.25 1.20 -6.82
N ARG A 182 1.91 2.18 -7.44
CA ARG A 182 1.33 3.51 -7.69
C ARG A 182 0.08 3.42 -8.56
N LEU A 183 0.13 2.67 -9.65
CA LEU A 183 -1.02 2.49 -10.55
C LEU A 183 -2.16 1.74 -9.84
N ALA A 184 -1.86 0.74 -9.01
CA ALA A 184 -2.86 0.03 -8.23
C ALA A 184 -3.55 0.97 -7.22
N LEU A 185 -2.80 1.88 -6.57
CA LEU A 185 -3.38 2.91 -5.71
C LEU A 185 -4.27 3.88 -6.48
N VAL A 186 -3.85 4.34 -7.68
CA VAL A 186 -4.67 5.21 -8.54
C VAL A 186 -6.00 4.53 -8.85
N GLN A 187 -5.96 3.28 -9.32
CA GLN A 187 -7.15 2.49 -9.61
C GLN A 187 -8.01 2.30 -8.35
N HIS A 188 -7.37 2.07 -7.19
CA HIS A 188 -8.07 1.93 -5.93
C HIS A 188 -8.84 3.20 -5.55
N LYS A 189 -8.21 4.37 -5.63
CA LYS A 189 -8.84 5.67 -5.36
C LYS A 189 -10.02 5.97 -6.28
N GLU A 190 -9.95 5.57 -7.55
CA GLU A 190 -11.03 5.73 -8.53
C GLU A 190 -12.26 4.86 -8.25
N LEU A 191 -12.06 3.70 -7.60
CA LEU A 191 -13.11 2.72 -7.31
C LEU A 191 -13.64 2.81 -5.88
N ALA A 192 -12.80 3.18 -4.92
CA ALA A 192 -13.16 3.45 -3.53
C ALA A 192 -13.71 4.87 -3.43
N THR A 193 -14.90 5.12 -3.99
CA THR A 193 -15.54 6.44 -3.99
C THR A 193 -16.88 6.42 -3.26
N GLY A 194 -17.28 7.57 -2.72
CA GLY A 194 -18.64 7.78 -2.25
C GLY A 194 -19.68 7.77 -3.39
N LEU A 195 -20.95 7.89 -3.03
CA LEU A 195 -22.07 7.83 -3.98
C LEU A 195 -22.00 8.93 -5.05
N LYS A 196 -22.19 8.53 -6.32
CA LYS A 196 -22.29 9.44 -7.47
C LYS A 196 -23.75 9.78 -7.79
N GLY A 197 -24.02 11.07 -8.04
CA GLY A 197 -25.31 11.55 -8.53
C GLY A 197 -26.45 11.58 -7.50
N VAL A 198 -26.13 11.73 -6.21
CA VAL A 198 -27.11 12.00 -5.16
C VAL A 198 -27.22 13.52 -4.98
N ALA A 199 -28.45 14.06 -4.99
CA ALA A 199 -28.69 15.42 -4.54
C ALA A 199 -28.54 15.43 -3.01
N GLN A 200 -27.37 15.81 -2.50
CA GLN A 200 -27.19 15.98 -1.06
C GLN A 200 -28.18 17.03 -0.55
N GLU A 201 -29.01 16.68 0.44
CA GLU A 201 -29.75 17.67 1.24
C GLU A 201 -28.71 18.48 2.02
N ARG A 202 -28.32 19.62 1.45
CA ARG A 202 -27.30 20.50 2.04
C ARG A 202 -27.89 21.23 3.23
N THR A 203 -27.30 21.05 4.41
CA THR A 203 -27.46 22.02 5.48
C THR A 203 -26.55 23.24 5.23
N ILE A 204 -26.81 24.36 5.91
CA ILE A 204 -26.00 25.59 5.78
C ILE A 204 -24.53 25.34 6.19
N GLY A 205 -24.26 24.33 7.03
CA GLY A 205 -22.91 23.91 7.42
C GLY A 205 -22.15 23.19 6.30
N ASP A 206 -22.83 22.36 5.51
CA ASP A 206 -22.24 21.59 4.40
C ASP A 206 -21.86 22.47 3.19
N ALA A 207 -22.25 23.74 3.19
CA ALA A 207 -21.88 24.69 2.14
C ALA A 207 -20.37 25.03 2.16
N PHE A 208 -19.69 24.83 3.29
CA PHE A 208 -18.26 25.13 3.46
C PHE A 208 -17.35 23.93 3.18
N GLU A 209 -17.84 22.70 3.34
CA GLU A 209 -17.14 21.47 2.95
C GLU A 209 -17.54 21.08 1.53
N GLN A 210 -16.88 21.66 0.52
CA GLN A 210 -17.08 21.31 -0.89
C GLN A 210 -16.55 19.90 -1.22
N SER A 211 -17.11 18.84 -0.64
CA SER A 211 -16.83 17.47 -1.08
C SER A 211 -17.67 17.16 -2.34
N GLN A 212 -17.00 16.96 -3.47
CA GLN A 212 -17.65 16.61 -4.73
C GLN A 212 -18.29 15.21 -4.61
N THR A 213 -19.50 15.03 -5.17
CA THR A 213 -20.12 13.71 -5.28
C THR A 213 -19.19 12.75 -6.01
N GLY A 214 -18.95 11.56 -5.47
CA GLY A 214 -18.03 10.59 -6.05
C GLY A 214 -16.54 10.85 -5.78
N ALA A 215 -16.21 11.69 -4.80
CA ALA A 215 -14.85 11.77 -4.28
C ALA A 215 -14.38 10.42 -3.72
N THR A 216 -13.07 10.21 -3.75
CA THR A 216 -12.46 9.01 -3.16
C THR A 216 -12.66 9.02 -1.64
N LEU A 217 -12.89 7.84 -1.07
CA LEU A 217 -12.92 7.61 0.37
C LEU A 217 -11.51 7.53 0.96
N VAL A 218 -10.49 7.38 0.11
CA VAL A 218 -9.10 7.24 0.53
C VAL A 218 -8.53 8.61 0.88
N ASN A 219 -8.32 8.87 2.17
CA ASN A 219 -7.60 10.04 2.65
C ASN A 219 -6.19 9.66 3.12
N MET A 220 -5.15 10.11 2.41
CA MET A 220 -3.77 9.78 2.78
C MET A 220 -3.29 10.53 4.03
N MET A 221 -3.90 11.67 4.39
CA MET A 221 -3.56 12.42 5.61
C MET A 221 -3.99 11.68 6.87
N ASP A 222 -5.13 10.98 6.79
CA ASP A 222 -5.70 10.25 7.93
C ASP A 222 -5.18 8.81 8.02
N LEU A 223 -4.31 8.39 7.10
CA LEU A 223 -3.82 7.02 7.03
C LEU A 223 -2.84 6.73 8.18
N ASN A 224 -3.26 5.89 9.12
CA ASN A 224 -2.45 5.54 10.29
C ASN A 224 -1.44 4.42 9.98
N LEU A 225 -1.84 3.41 9.20
CA LEU A 225 -1.03 2.22 8.95
C LEU A 225 -1.07 1.80 7.47
N LEU A 226 0.09 1.70 6.84
CA LEU A 226 0.28 1.15 5.50
C LEU A 226 1.05 -0.17 5.58
N ILE A 227 0.41 -1.27 5.17
CA ILE A 227 0.96 -2.62 5.20
C ILE A 227 1.29 -3.09 3.78
N GLY A 228 2.55 -3.39 3.52
CA GLY A 228 2.99 -4.05 2.29
C GLY A 228 3.06 -5.57 2.42
N SER A 229 2.65 -6.29 1.39
CA SER A 229 2.81 -7.74 1.25
C SER A 229 3.12 -8.10 -0.21
N GLY A 230 3.52 -9.35 -0.42
CA GLY A 230 3.91 -9.88 -1.72
C GLY A 230 5.42 -9.93 -1.92
N GLY A 231 5.87 -10.84 -2.80
CA GLY A 231 7.27 -11.30 -2.85
C GLY A 231 8.31 -10.17 -2.97
N VAL A 232 8.04 -9.14 -3.78
CA VAL A 232 8.97 -8.01 -3.96
C VAL A 232 9.11 -7.14 -2.71
N LEU A 233 8.07 -7.05 -1.87
CA LEU A 233 8.07 -6.28 -0.62
C LEU A 233 8.57 -7.14 0.56
N SER A 234 8.05 -8.37 0.70
CA SER A 234 8.34 -9.28 1.80
C SER A 234 9.76 -9.83 1.78
N HIS A 235 10.35 -10.03 0.61
CA HIS A 235 11.69 -10.59 0.44
C HIS A 235 12.74 -9.59 -0.06
N ALA A 236 12.46 -8.28 0.02
CA ALA A 236 13.46 -7.26 -0.26
C ALA A 236 14.71 -7.49 0.63
N PRO A 237 15.93 -7.55 0.06
CA PRO A 237 17.15 -7.84 0.83
C PRO A 237 17.39 -6.94 2.04
N ARG A 238 16.91 -5.69 1.99
CA ARG A 238 16.89 -4.78 3.14
C ARG A 238 15.51 -4.19 3.33
N ARG A 239 15.06 -4.11 4.59
CA ARG A 239 13.74 -3.55 4.95
C ARG A 239 13.58 -2.09 4.58
N SER A 240 14.67 -1.33 4.50
CA SER A 240 14.68 0.02 3.98
C SER A 240 14.27 0.10 2.50
N GLN A 241 14.54 -0.92 1.69
CA GLN A 241 14.06 -0.98 0.30
C GLN A 241 12.54 -1.12 0.24
N THR A 242 11.95 -1.96 1.11
CA THR A 242 10.49 -2.07 1.25
C THR A 242 9.88 -0.73 1.66
N ALA A 243 10.44 -0.09 2.70
CA ALA A 243 9.98 1.22 3.15
C ALA A 243 10.05 2.25 2.01
N MET A 244 11.18 2.32 1.30
CA MET A 244 11.35 3.22 0.17
C MET A 244 10.32 2.98 -0.93
N MET A 245 10.08 1.72 -1.33
CA MET A 245 9.05 1.40 -2.34
C MET A 245 7.65 1.81 -1.88
N LEU A 246 7.27 1.57 -0.62
CA LEU A 246 5.97 1.99 -0.08
C LEU A 246 5.83 3.51 -0.09
N ILE A 247 6.84 4.24 0.37
CA ILE A 247 6.80 5.71 0.40
C ILE A 247 6.73 6.27 -1.02
N ASP A 248 7.55 5.78 -1.95
CA ASP A 248 7.60 6.26 -3.34
C ASP A 248 6.29 5.99 -4.11
N SER A 249 5.62 4.86 -3.80
CA SER A 249 4.42 4.44 -4.55
C SER A 249 3.13 5.05 -3.99
N PHE A 250 3.03 5.14 -2.67
CA PHE A 250 1.80 5.58 -2.00
C PHE A 250 1.82 7.05 -1.59
N LEU A 251 3.01 7.65 -1.46
CA LEU A 251 3.19 9.03 -1.01
C LEU A 251 2.36 9.33 0.25
N PRO A 252 2.57 8.60 1.37
CA PRO A 252 1.81 8.81 2.61
C PRO A 252 1.96 10.24 3.12
N GLU A 253 0.90 10.80 3.67
CA GLU A 253 0.82 12.19 4.14
C GLU A 253 0.65 12.22 5.66
N GLY A 254 1.12 13.28 6.32
CA GLY A 254 1.08 13.37 7.77
C GLY A 254 2.01 12.38 8.44
N VAL A 255 1.47 11.60 9.39
CA VAL A 255 2.22 10.59 10.15
C VAL A 255 1.62 9.22 9.89
N THR A 256 2.33 8.39 9.12
CA THR A 256 1.87 7.04 8.76
C THR A 256 2.88 5.98 9.20
N MET A 257 2.44 5.00 9.97
CA MET A 257 3.23 3.80 10.27
C MET A 257 3.36 2.93 9.02
N LEU A 258 4.57 2.55 8.66
CA LEU A 258 4.83 1.59 7.59
C LEU A 258 5.11 0.22 8.19
N ALA A 259 4.53 -0.82 7.60
CA ALA A 259 4.77 -2.20 8.00
C ALA A 259 4.80 -3.14 6.79
N VAL A 260 5.34 -4.34 7.00
CA VAL A 260 5.39 -5.38 5.96
C VAL A 260 5.03 -6.75 6.54
N ASP A 261 4.21 -7.51 5.81
CA ASP A 261 4.05 -8.94 6.04
C ASP A 261 5.30 -9.66 5.54
N SER A 262 6.13 -10.12 6.47
CA SER A 262 7.47 -10.59 6.17
C SER A 262 7.54 -12.02 5.63
N ILE A 263 6.50 -12.83 5.86
CA ILE A 263 6.46 -14.26 5.56
C ILE A 263 5.23 -14.68 4.76
N PHE A 264 4.49 -13.72 4.20
CA PHE A 264 3.31 -13.94 3.36
C PHE A 264 2.21 -14.74 4.06
N MET A 265 1.99 -14.42 5.34
CA MET A 265 1.04 -15.12 6.20
C MET A 265 -0.32 -14.45 6.29
N MET A 266 -0.47 -13.22 5.77
CA MET A 266 -1.77 -12.52 5.76
C MET A 266 -2.92 -13.37 5.19
N PRO A 267 -2.77 -14.12 4.07
CA PRO A 267 -3.86 -14.95 3.56
C PRO A 267 -4.22 -16.09 4.52
N HIS A 268 -3.23 -16.75 5.11
CA HIS A 268 -3.45 -17.84 6.06
C HIS A 268 -4.14 -17.36 7.34
N LEU A 269 -3.68 -16.21 7.87
CA LEU A 269 -4.26 -15.58 9.06
C LEU A 269 -5.65 -15.01 8.80
N GLY A 270 -5.91 -14.53 7.58
CA GLY A 270 -7.25 -14.15 7.14
C GLY A 270 -8.25 -15.30 7.22
N VAL A 271 -7.86 -16.50 6.76
CA VAL A 271 -8.69 -17.71 6.91
C VAL A 271 -8.83 -18.11 8.37
N LEU A 272 -7.73 -18.10 9.14
CA LEU A 272 -7.75 -18.42 10.57
C LEU A 272 -8.66 -17.47 11.35
N SER A 273 -8.75 -16.20 10.95
CA SER A 273 -9.54 -15.18 11.63
C SER A 273 -11.04 -15.50 11.64
N GLU A 274 -11.55 -16.32 10.72
CA GLU A 274 -12.94 -16.78 10.70
C GLU A 274 -13.25 -17.80 11.82
N VAL A 275 -12.21 -18.48 12.30
CA VAL A 275 -12.33 -19.54 13.31
C VAL A 275 -11.81 -19.10 14.67
N HIS A 276 -10.64 -18.46 14.70
CA HIS A 276 -9.96 -17.95 15.88
C HIS A 276 -9.48 -16.50 15.65
N PRO A 277 -10.39 -15.50 15.72
CA PRO A 277 -10.07 -14.11 15.41
C PRO A 277 -8.93 -13.52 16.26
N GLN A 278 -8.93 -13.80 17.57
CA GLN A 278 -7.91 -13.27 18.48
C GLN A 278 -6.53 -13.85 18.20
N ALA A 279 -6.43 -15.17 18.03
CA ALA A 279 -5.17 -15.83 17.71
C ALA A 279 -4.61 -15.36 16.35
N ALA A 280 -5.47 -15.20 15.34
CA ALA A 280 -5.04 -14.72 14.03
C ALA A 280 -4.39 -13.33 14.10
N VAL A 281 -4.98 -12.41 14.87
CA VAL A 281 -4.45 -11.04 15.03
C VAL A 281 -3.21 -11.03 15.92
N GLU A 282 -3.17 -11.85 16.96
CA GLU A 282 -1.99 -11.96 17.83
C GLU A 282 -0.78 -12.47 17.05
N VAL A 283 -0.94 -13.55 16.27
CA VAL A 283 0.12 -14.07 15.38
C VAL A 283 0.47 -13.06 14.29
N PHE A 284 -0.52 -12.33 13.77
CA PHE A 284 -0.25 -11.28 12.79
C PHE A 284 0.67 -10.20 13.37
N ASN A 285 0.31 -9.66 14.53
CA ASN A 285 1.01 -8.54 15.15
C ASN A 285 2.38 -8.93 15.73
N ASN A 286 2.51 -10.14 16.26
CA ASN A 286 3.72 -10.57 16.96
C ASN A 286 4.71 -11.32 16.06
N ASP A 287 4.21 -12.09 15.09
CA ASP A 287 5.06 -13.04 14.33
C ASP A 287 5.21 -12.70 12.85
N CYS A 288 4.25 -11.99 12.25
CA CYS A 288 4.22 -11.77 10.79
C CYS A 288 4.51 -10.33 10.38
N LEU A 289 3.91 -9.38 11.08
CA LEU A 289 3.95 -7.95 10.76
C LEU A 289 5.24 -7.31 11.31
N ILE A 290 6.14 -6.93 10.42
CA ILE A 290 7.33 -6.17 10.79
C ILE A 290 7.02 -4.69 10.61
N LYS A 291 7.01 -3.94 11.72
CA LYS A 291 6.97 -2.47 11.69
C LYS A 291 8.28 -1.94 11.11
N LEU A 292 8.19 -1.21 10.01
CA LEU A 292 9.31 -0.54 9.37
C LEU A 292 9.64 0.77 10.10
N GLY A 293 8.60 1.47 10.55
CA GLY A 293 8.67 2.72 11.29
C GLY A 293 7.80 3.81 10.64
N PRO A 294 7.61 4.97 11.29
CA PRO A 294 6.74 6.00 10.80
C PRO A 294 7.40 6.83 9.70
N CYS A 295 6.62 7.16 8.67
CA CYS A 295 6.93 8.19 7.68
C CYS A 295 6.21 9.48 8.09
N ILE A 296 6.97 10.56 8.28
CA ILE A 296 6.48 11.90 8.61
C ILE A 296 6.64 12.78 7.38
N ALA A 297 5.53 13.20 6.79
CA ALA A 297 5.49 13.87 5.51
C ALA A 297 4.44 15.01 5.49
N PRO A 298 4.86 16.25 5.75
CA PRO A 298 3.98 17.40 5.63
C PRO A 298 3.42 17.52 4.21
N SER A 299 2.11 17.77 4.10
CA SER A 299 1.41 17.88 2.81
C SER A 299 0.59 19.16 2.74
N GLY A 300 0.48 19.75 1.55
CA GLY A 300 -0.24 21.01 1.34
C GLY A 300 0.55 22.01 0.50
N SER A 301 0.02 23.24 0.42
CA SER A 301 0.62 24.32 -0.37
C SER A 301 1.52 25.20 0.49
N PHE A 302 2.74 25.43 0.01
CA PHE A 302 3.72 26.27 0.67
C PHE A 302 4.41 27.19 -0.34
N LYS A 303 4.88 28.34 0.14
CA LYS A 303 5.77 29.23 -0.63
C LYS A 303 7.22 28.79 -0.43
N LYS A 304 8.18 29.51 -1.02
CA LYS A 304 9.60 29.25 -0.78
C LYS A 304 9.92 29.35 0.72
N VAL A 305 10.18 28.20 1.34
CA VAL A 305 10.55 28.03 2.75
C VAL A 305 11.84 27.22 2.84
N ASP A 306 12.56 27.41 3.92
CA ASP A 306 13.79 26.71 4.27
C ASP A 306 13.54 25.35 4.95
N HIS A 307 12.34 25.13 5.49
CA HIS A 307 11.90 23.85 6.05
C HIS A 307 10.37 23.71 5.94
N LEU A 308 9.88 22.47 5.93
CA LEU A 308 8.45 22.11 5.88
C LEU A 308 7.85 21.93 7.28
N ALA A 309 8.62 21.35 8.20
CA ALA A 309 8.24 21.20 9.59
C ALA A 309 9.48 21.08 10.49
N VAL A 310 9.31 21.38 11.77
CA VAL A 310 10.26 21.07 12.84
C VAL A 310 9.72 19.89 13.63
N VAL A 311 10.53 18.85 13.81
CA VAL A 311 10.19 17.64 14.55
C VAL A 311 11.05 17.60 15.81
N LYS A 312 10.41 17.62 16.98
CA LYS A 312 11.05 17.47 18.28
C LYS A 312 10.69 16.12 18.87
N LEU A 313 11.69 15.30 19.19
CA LEU A 313 11.54 13.95 19.72
C LEU A 313 12.20 13.86 21.09
N ASN A 314 11.51 13.30 22.08
CA ASN A 314 12.11 12.93 23.36
C ASN A 314 12.42 11.43 23.36
N MET A 315 13.67 11.12 23.06
CA MET A 315 14.16 9.77 22.82
C MET A 315 14.15 8.92 24.12
N PRO A 316 14.11 7.58 24.00
CA PRO A 316 14.15 6.68 25.16
C PRO A 316 15.38 6.84 26.06
N ASP A 317 16.50 7.31 25.50
CA ASP A 317 17.75 7.55 26.24
C ASP A 317 17.76 8.88 27.00
N GLY A 318 16.64 9.61 27.00
CA GLY A 318 16.46 10.91 27.66
C GLY A 318 16.99 12.10 26.84
N LYS A 319 17.56 11.89 25.65
CA LYS A 319 17.97 13.00 24.78
C LYS A 319 16.77 13.58 24.04
N THR A 320 16.78 14.90 23.86
CA THR A 320 15.89 15.58 22.93
C THR A 320 16.58 15.73 21.59
N VAL A 321 15.95 15.25 20.52
CA VAL A 321 16.38 15.42 19.13
C VAL A 321 15.45 16.43 18.47
N GLU A 322 16.00 17.50 17.90
CA GLU A 322 15.26 18.49 17.14
C GLU A 322 15.77 18.51 15.70
N GLU A 323 14.89 18.21 14.76
CA GLU A 323 15.23 18.06 13.35
C GLU A 323 14.27 18.81 12.44
N LYS A 324 14.76 19.25 11.28
CA LYS A 324 13.95 19.93 10.27
C LYS A 324 13.67 19.00 9.10
N ILE A 325 12.44 19.03 8.62
CA ILE A 325 12.07 18.42 7.33
C ILE A 325 12.40 19.41 6.23
N ILE A 326 13.43 19.12 5.42
CA ILE A 326 13.91 20.03 4.36
C ILE A 326 13.25 19.69 3.02
N PRO A 327 12.75 20.69 2.25
CA PRO A 327 12.15 20.44 0.94
C PRO A 327 13.09 19.67 0.00
N GLY A 328 12.62 18.57 -0.58
CA GLY A 328 13.36 17.71 -1.51
C GLY A 328 14.28 16.67 -0.85
N GLU A 329 14.42 16.69 0.48
CA GLU A 329 15.31 15.79 1.21
C GLU A 329 14.54 14.71 1.97
N MET A 330 15.27 13.64 2.30
CA MET A 330 14.84 12.66 3.29
C MET A 330 15.84 12.64 4.43
N LYS A 331 15.37 12.30 5.63
CA LYS A 331 16.22 12.06 6.78
C LYS A 331 15.73 10.85 7.56
N LEU A 332 16.66 10.04 8.06
CA LEU A 332 16.36 8.88 8.89
C LEU A 332 16.80 9.17 10.33
N ILE A 333 15.88 9.04 11.27
CA ILE A 333 16.17 9.10 12.71
C ILE A 333 16.07 7.68 13.28
N PRO A 334 17.15 7.14 13.86
CA PRO A 334 17.12 5.81 14.48
C PRO A 334 16.13 5.76 15.64
N LEU A 335 15.17 4.83 15.56
CA LEU A 335 14.29 4.43 16.65
C LEU A 335 13.88 2.98 16.39
N GLY A 336 14.33 2.06 17.24
CA GLY A 336 14.20 0.62 17.04
C GLY A 336 12.80 0.06 17.29
N VAL A 337 12.64 -1.23 17.00
CA VAL A 337 11.39 -1.96 17.23
C VAL A 337 11.03 -1.95 18.72
N GLY A 338 9.80 -1.55 19.05
CA GLY A 338 9.29 -1.46 20.43
C GLY A 338 9.74 -0.21 21.19
N GLU A 339 10.69 0.57 20.67
CA GLU A 339 11.07 1.86 21.24
C GLU A 339 10.00 2.91 20.93
N LYS A 340 9.71 3.78 21.91
CA LYS A 340 8.71 4.84 21.79
C LYS A 340 9.31 6.19 22.12
N THR A 341 8.88 7.23 21.40
CA THR A 341 9.24 8.62 21.65
C THR A 341 7.98 9.47 21.70
N THR A 342 7.97 10.49 22.55
CA THR A 342 7.00 11.58 22.39
C THR A 342 7.51 12.51 21.29
N ALA A 343 6.60 13.00 20.47
CA ALA A 343 6.92 13.79 19.29
C ALA A 343 6.02 15.02 19.21
N VAL A 344 6.62 16.16 18.90
CA VAL A 344 5.94 17.42 18.57
C VAL A 344 6.38 17.83 17.17
N ILE A 345 5.44 17.94 16.24
CA ILE A 345 5.68 18.26 14.84
C ILE A 345 5.00 19.61 14.56
N THR A 346 5.80 20.63 14.29
CA THR A 346 5.33 21.98 13.98
C THR A 346 5.50 22.24 12.49
N PRO A 347 4.44 22.13 11.67
CA PRO A 347 4.51 22.44 10.24
C PRO A 347 4.60 23.96 10.00
N VAL A 348 5.12 24.35 8.85
CA VAL A 348 4.97 25.74 8.39
C VAL A 348 3.53 26.01 7.95
N LYS A 349 3.14 27.29 7.93
CA LYS A 349 1.80 27.71 7.52
C LYS A 349 1.42 27.14 6.15
N GLY A 350 0.26 26.47 6.08
CA GLY A 350 -0.31 25.90 4.85
C GLY A 350 0.04 24.43 4.61
N LEU A 351 0.93 23.85 5.44
CA LEU A 351 1.20 22.42 5.46
C LEU A 351 0.49 21.75 6.62
N ASP A 352 -0.02 20.56 6.37
CA ASP A 352 -0.71 19.71 7.32
C ASP A 352 0.16 18.47 7.62
N VAL A 353 0.09 18.03 8.88
CA VAL A 353 0.76 16.85 9.42
C VAL A 353 -0.22 15.91 10.16
N GLY A 354 -1.53 16.13 10.02
CA GLY A 354 -2.62 15.30 10.53
C GLY A 354 -3.67 16.04 11.37
N ASN A 355 -3.40 17.28 11.78
CA ASN A 355 -4.30 18.09 12.64
C ASN A 355 -4.89 19.32 11.93
N GLY A 356 -4.61 19.48 10.64
CA GLY A 356 -5.01 20.62 9.85
C GLY A 356 -3.83 21.53 9.45
N PRO A 357 -4.00 22.38 8.42
CA PRO A 357 -2.89 23.18 7.89
C PRO A 357 -2.33 24.20 8.90
N GLY A 358 -1.04 24.08 9.20
CA GLY A 358 -0.30 24.93 10.13
C GLY A 358 -0.47 24.55 11.61
N GLU A 359 -1.30 23.55 11.92
CA GLU A 359 -1.55 23.11 13.29
C GLU A 359 -0.49 22.12 13.75
N VAL A 360 -0.14 22.21 15.03
CA VAL A 360 0.88 21.34 15.65
C VAL A 360 0.30 19.94 15.84
N TRP A 361 1.07 18.92 15.49
CA TRP A 361 0.78 17.53 15.83
C TRP A 361 1.62 17.10 17.03
N GLU A 362 0.96 16.51 18.03
CA GLU A 362 1.60 15.96 19.22
C GLU A 362 1.14 14.52 19.43
N GLY A 363 2.07 13.62 19.72
CA GLY A 363 1.73 12.21 19.90
C GLY A 363 2.90 11.35 20.31
N THR A 364 2.63 10.05 20.44
CA THR A 364 3.66 9.04 20.66
C THR A 364 3.95 8.33 19.34
N LEU A 365 5.21 8.29 18.94
CA LEU A 365 5.68 7.50 17.82
C LEU A 365 6.34 6.23 18.34
N GLU A 366 6.05 5.11 17.69
CA GLU A 366 6.79 3.86 17.87
C GLU A 366 7.80 3.72 16.74
N GLY A 367 9.00 3.23 17.04
CA GLY A 367 10.02 2.95 16.05
C GLY A 367 9.74 1.71 15.22
N GLY A 368 10.73 1.29 14.46
CA GLY A 368 10.66 0.10 13.62
C GLY A 368 12.04 -0.35 13.17
N ILE A 369 12.09 -1.39 12.37
CA ILE A 369 13.37 -1.96 11.91
C ILE A 369 14.17 -1.00 11.02
N VAL A 370 13.52 0.00 10.41
CA VAL A 370 14.17 1.06 9.63
C VAL A 370 14.39 2.31 10.50
N GLY A 371 13.37 2.75 11.24
CA GLY A 371 13.38 3.95 12.06
C GLY A 371 12.35 4.97 11.63
N ILE A 372 12.46 6.21 12.11
CA ILE A 372 11.56 7.32 11.72
C ILE A 372 12.09 7.96 10.45
N VAL A 373 11.29 7.97 9.40
CA VAL A 373 11.61 8.63 8.12
C VAL A 373 10.96 10.00 8.09
N LEU A 374 11.77 11.04 7.99
CA LEU A 374 11.32 12.39 7.66
C LEU A 374 11.39 12.55 6.14
N ASP A 375 10.24 12.78 5.50
CA ASP A 375 10.15 12.90 4.04
C ASP A 375 9.70 14.29 3.64
N GLY A 376 10.64 15.09 3.13
CA GLY A 376 10.40 16.45 2.65
C GLY A 376 10.23 16.55 1.14
N ARG A 377 10.09 15.45 0.41
CA ARG A 377 10.08 15.43 -1.06
C ARG A 377 8.80 15.96 -1.70
N GLY A 378 7.80 16.33 -0.90
CA GLY A 378 6.50 16.82 -1.35
C GLY A 378 5.54 15.69 -1.73
N ARG A 379 4.27 16.05 -1.94
CA ARG A 379 3.16 15.12 -2.19
C ARG A 379 2.30 15.57 -3.37
N HIS A 380 1.88 16.83 -3.33
CA HIS A 380 1.01 17.44 -4.35
C HIS A 380 1.61 18.78 -4.84
N PRO A 381 2.53 18.79 -5.81
CA PRO A 381 3.06 17.63 -6.54
C PRO A 381 4.32 17.00 -5.90
N PHE A 382 4.50 15.70 -6.10
CA PHE A 382 5.80 15.03 -5.99
C PHE A 382 6.48 15.05 -7.36
N ASN A 383 7.61 15.74 -7.47
CA ASN A 383 8.33 15.90 -8.73
C ASN A 383 9.78 15.43 -8.60
N LEU A 384 10.24 14.71 -9.61
CA LEU A 384 11.66 14.43 -9.82
C LEU A 384 12.23 15.44 -10.84
N PRO A 385 13.53 15.77 -10.79
CA PRO A 385 14.19 16.53 -11.83
C PRO A 385 14.02 15.86 -13.20
N GLU A 386 13.76 16.68 -14.23
CA GLU A 386 13.74 16.24 -15.63
C GLU A 386 15.16 15.93 -16.16
N ASP A 387 16.17 16.59 -15.60
CA ASP A 387 17.57 16.32 -15.91
C ASP A 387 18.02 14.99 -15.30
N ASP A 388 18.45 14.07 -16.15
CA ASP A 388 18.80 12.70 -15.75
C ASP A 388 19.95 12.64 -14.74
N ALA A 389 20.99 13.46 -14.91
CA ALA A 389 22.13 13.45 -14.00
C ALA A 389 21.72 13.91 -12.59
N LYS A 390 20.93 14.98 -12.49
CA LYS A 390 20.38 15.47 -11.22
C LYS A 390 19.42 14.46 -10.59
N ARG A 391 18.54 13.85 -11.40
CA ARG A 391 17.60 12.83 -10.93
C ARG A 391 18.35 11.63 -10.36
N VAL A 392 19.32 11.09 -11.10
CA VAL A 392 20.16 9.96 -10.66
C VAL A 392 20.88 10.30 -9.35
N GLN A 393 21.56 11.44 -9.28
CA GLN A 393 22.25 11.86 -8.06
C GLN A 393 21.30 11.97 -6.87
N MET A 394 20.11 12.53 -7.07
CA MET A 394 19.11 12.69 -6.02
C MET A 394 18.58 11.34 -5.51
N LEU A 395 18.26 10.40 -6.41
CA LEU A 395 17.84 9.04 -6.05
C LEU A 395 18.94 8.29 -5.29
N GLN A 396 20.20 8.47 -5.70
CA GLN A 396 21.33 7.89 -5.00
C GLN A 396 21.45 8.44 -3.57
N THR A 397 21.33 9.76 -3.39
CA THR A 397 21.32 10.41 -2.08
C THR A 397 20.21 9.85 -1.18
N TRP A 398 18.97 9.77 -1.66
CA TRP A 398 17.88 9.20 -0.85
C TRP A 398 18.10 7.73 -0.50
N SER A 399 18.63 6.94 -1.45
CA SER A 399 18.96 5.53 -1.23
C SER A 399 20.08 5.35 -0.20
N GLN A 400 21.07 6.26 -0.15
CA GLN A 400 22.09 6.29 0.88
C GLN A 400 21.50 6.64 2.25
N THR A 401 20.67 7.69 2.32
CA THR A 401 20.04 8.15 3.57
C THR A 401 19.30 7.02 4.28
N LEU A 402 18.55 6.20 3.53
CA LEU A 402 17.81 5.06 4.07
C LEU A 402 18.62 3.76 4.10
N ASN A 403 19.89 3.78 3.67
CA ASN A 403 20.75 2.61 3.57
C ASN A 403 20.10 1.47 2.74
N CYS A 404 19.48 1.81 1.61
CA CYS A 404 18.75 0.88 0.75
C CYS A 404 19.68 -0.13 0.06
N TYR A 405 20.90 0.27 -0.33
CA TYR A 405 21.82 -0.55 -1.11
C TYR A 405 23.25 -0.49 -0.53
N PRO A 406 24.12 -1.49 -0.79
CA PRO A 406 25.53 -1.44 -0.39
C PRO A 406 26.28 -0.32 -1.13
N GLU A 407 27.41 0.17 -0.58
CA GLU A 407 28.18 1.30 -1.13
C GLU A 407 28.54 1.18 -2.61
N ARG A 408 28.81 -0.06 -3.10
CA ARG A 408 29.06 -0.34 -4.53
C ARG A 408 27.96 0.13 -5.49
N PHE A 409 26.76 0.40 -4.97
CA PHE A 409 25.64 0.99 -5.69
C PHE A 409 25.97 2.36 -6.30
N LEU A 410 26.82 3.15 -5.64
CA LEU A 410 27.10 4.53 -6.02
C LEU A 410 27.96 4.66 -7.26
N THR A 411 28.69 3.60 -7.59
CA THR A 411 29.55 3.52 -8.77
C THR A 411 28.87 2.79 -9.93
N MET A 412 27.61 2.34 -9.76
CA MET A 412 26.87 1.68 -10.84
C MET A 412 26.55 2.65 -11.97
N GLY A 413 26.85 2.25 -13.21
CA GLY A 413 26.67 3.10 -14.40
C GLY A 413 27.89 3.96 -14.76
N GLY A 414 28.97 3.93 -13.96
CA GLY A 414 30.29 4.32 -14.43
C GLY A 414 30.83 3.19 -15.30
N GLY A 415 30.77 3.36 -16.63
CA GLY A 415 31.33 2.37 -17.54
C GLY A 415 32.81 2.11 -17.24
N GLU A 416 33.18 0.83 -17.19
CA GLU A 416 34.51 0.38 -17.63
C GLU A 416 34.49 0.13 -19.13
#